data_AF-A0A2N2YFE8-F1
#
_entry.id   AF-A0A2N2YFE8-F1
#
_cell.length_a   1.000
_cell.length_b   1.000
_cell.length_c   1.000
_cell.angle_alpha   90.00
_cell.angle_beta   90.00
_cell.angle_gamma   90.00
#
_symmetry.space_group_name_H-M   'P 1'
#
loop_
_entity.id
_entity.type
_entity.pdbx_description
1 polymer ?
#
loop_
_entity_poly.entity_id
_entity_poly.type
_entity_poly.pdbx_seq_one_letter_code
_entity_poly.pdbx_strand_id
1 'polypeptide(L)'
;MKQFLKFFLASTLGTLVSLFLIVLIVIGMIASMLTFSSKEITKVEDKTILELRFDKPIVDRSPTNPFAGFNWQSMENNEPTGLDDIIKNIVKAGHDEKIAGLFLNLSDIAAQPATLEDIRNELLKFKETGKFIIAYGETLSQKAYYIATVADQIFLQPEGSIDFKGLMAQVMFYKNLLDKVGVEPQVIRHGKFKSAVEPFMLNKMSEANRDQTARFIGTIWDNMIKQMADSRSIEIPRMNQLADSLVAEEGNTALNAGLIDGLSYYDEVLDDLKTKIGVMSDDSLTLLSFEDYFMANDPVKKKSIRSKKIAVIYAVGEIESGDGDDKTIGSDRIAAAIRKARLDDKVRAIVLRVNSP
;
A
#
# COMPACT_ATOMS: atom_id res chain seq x y z
N MET A 1 35.76 -48.22 26.21
CA MET A 1 35.93 -48.16 24.73
C MET A 1 34.61 -48.30 23.96
N LYS A 2 33.78 -49.33 24.17
CA LYS A 2 32.52 -49.51 23.41
C LYS A 2 31.51 -48.36 23.54
N GLN A 3 31.32 -47.80 24.73
CA GLN A 3 30.43 -46.65 24.94
C GLN A 3 30.94 -45.38 24.25
N PHE A 4 32.24 -45.09 24.34
CA PHE A 4 32.87 -43.97 23.64
C PHE A 4 32.65 -44.06 22.12
N LEU A 5 32.91 -45.23 21.52
CA LEU A 5 32.72 -45.41 20.07
C LEU A 5 31.26 -45.23 19.65
N LYS A 6 30.29 -45.67 20.47
CA LYS A 6 28.86 -45.52 20.19
C LYS A 6 28.43 -44.04 20.16
N PHE A 7 28.82 -43.25 21.16
CA PHE A 7 28.46 -41.83 21.20
C PHE A 7 29.23 -41.01 20.16
N PHE A 8 30.49 -41.36 19.88
CA PHE A 8 31.27 -40.74 18.82
C PHE A 8 30.64 -40.98 17.43
N LEU A 9 30.27 -42.21 17.10
CA LEU A 9 29.62 -42.56 15.83
C LEU A 9 28.21 -41.96 15.71
N ALA A 10 27.42 -41.94 16.79
CA ALA A 10 26.11 -41.31 16.79
C ALA A 10 26.19 -39.78 16.60
N SER A 11 27.17 -39.13 17.25
CA SER A 11 27.35 -37.68 17.12
C SER A 11 27.90 -37.30 15.74
N THR A 12 28.87 -38.06 15.20
CA THR A 12 29.38 -37.83 13.85
C THR A 12 28.30 -38.03 12.79
N LEU A 13 27.48 -39.08 12.92
CA LEU A 13 26.33 -39.29 12.03
C LEU A 13 25.31 -38.16 12.15
N GLY A 14 24.97 -37.73 13.38
CA GLY A 14 24.07 -36.61 13.62
C GLY A 14 24.58 -35.31 12.99
N THR A 15 25.86 -35.01 13.12
CA THR A 15 26.49 -33.85 12.48
C THR A 15 26.43 -33.96 10.96
N LEU A 16 26.74 -35.12 10.38
CA LEU A 16 26.68 -35.32 8.92
C LEU A 16 25.26 -35.18 8.36
N VAL A 17 24.25 -35.70 9.07
CA VAL A 17 22.83 -35.55 8.69
C VAL A 17 22.41 -34.08 8.78
N SER A 18 22.79 -33.38 9.84
CA SER A 18 22.52 -31.95 9.99
C SER A 18 23.17 -31.12 8.87
N LEU A 19 24.44 -31.40 8.54
CA LEU A 19 25.16 -30.73 7.47
C LEU A 19 24.51 -30.99 6.10
N PHE A 20 24.07 -32.23 5.87
CA PHE A 20 23.33 -32.59 4.65
C PHE A 20 21.99 -31.85 4.54
N LEU A 21 21.24 -31.73 5.64
CA LEU A 21 20.00 -30.94 5.67
C LEU A 21 20.26 -29.45 5.42
N ILE A 22 21.31 -28.88 6.02
CA ILE A 22 21.73 -27.49 5.76
C ILE A 22 22.08 -27.31 4.29
N VAL A 23 22.83 -28.22 3.69
CA VAL A 23 23.17 -28.17 2.26
C VAL A 23 21.92 -28.24 1.39
N LEU A 24 20.95 -29.10 1.71
CA LEU A 24 19.67 -29.15 0.99
C LEU A 24 18.88 -27.85 1.12
N ILE A 25 18.86 -27.24 2.31
CA ILE A 25 18.22 -25.93 2.53
C ILE A 25 18.94 -24.86 1.69
N VAL A 26 20.27 -24.82 1.70
CA VAL A 26 21.07 -23.86 0.93
C VAL A 26 20.87 -24.05 -0.58
N ILE A 27 20.85 -25.29 -1.07
CA ILE A 27 20.56 -25.58 -2.48
C ILE A 27 19.14 -25.15 -2.83
N GLY A 28 18.16 -25.40 -1.95
CA GLY A 28 16.79 -24.93 -2.10
C GLY A 28 16.69 -23.41 -2.15
N MET A 29 17.44 -22.69 -1.30
CA MET A 29 17.54 -21.23 -1.29
C MET A 29 18.23 -20.66 -2.53
N ILE A 30 19.29 -21.31 -3.02
CA ILE A 30 19.97 -20.88 -4.25
C ILE A 30 19.06 -21.14 -5.46
N ALA A 31 18.42 -22.30 -5.53
CA ALA A 31 17.48 -22.62 -6.59
C ALA A 31 16.31 -21.65 -6.62
N SER A 32 15.74 -21.28 -5.46
CA SER A 32 14.68 -20.27 -5.38
C SER A 32 15.20 -18.88 -5.81
N MET A 33 16.37 -18.45 -5.34
CA MET A 33 16.98 -17.18 -5.78
C MET A 33 17.20 -17.14 -7.30
N LEU A 34 17.58 -18.25 -7.93
CA LEU A 34 17.78 -18.32 -9.38
C LEU A 34 16.47 -18.18 -10.15
N THR A 35 15.36 -18.80 -9.71
CA THR A 35 14.03 -18.56 -10.30
C THR A 35 13.54 -17.13 -10.10
N PHE A 36 13.88 -16.49 -8.97
CA PHE A 36 13.59 -15.07 -8.75
C PHE A 36 14.40 -14.14 -9.66
N SER A 37 15.64 -14.50 -10.01
CA SER A 37 16.52 -13.68 -10.85
C SER A 37 16.22 -13.78 -12.35
N SER A 38 15.56 -14.85 -12.80
CA SER A 38 15.16 -15.05 -14.20
C SER A 38 13.65 -14.85 -14.38
N LYS A 39 13.10 -13.74 -13.89
CA LYS A 39 11.71 -13.39 -14.25
C LYS A 39 11.66 -13.10 -15.75
N GLU A 40 11.03 -13.99 -16.49
CA GLU A 40 10.74 -13.78 -17.92
C GLU A 40 9.93 -12.48 -18.08
N ILE A 41 10.19 -11.76 -19.19
CA ILE A 41 9.42 -10.55 -19.51
C ILE A 41 7.97 -10.96 -19.70
N THR A 42 7.07 -10.43 -18.87
CA THR A 42 5.64 -10.68 -18.99
C THR A 42 5.14 -10.20 -20.35
N LYS A 43 4.65 -11.13 -21.16
CA LYS A 43 4.05 -10.82 -22.46
C LYS A 43 2.63 -10.33 -22.24
N VAL A 44 2.35 -9.11 -22.70
CA VAL A 44 1.01 -8.52 -22.65
C VAL A 44 0.31 -8.82 -23.97
N GLU A 45 -0.88 -9.40 -23.89
CA GLU A 45 -1.75 -9.70 -25.04
C GLU A 45 -2.72 -8.55 -25.30
N ASP A 46 -3.26 -8.47 -26.52
CA ASP A 46 -4.21 -7.43 -26.87
C ASP A 46 -5.51 -7.60 -26.07
N LYS A 47 -6.14 -6.47 -25.69
CA LYS A 47 -7.34 -6.41 -24.85
C LYS A 47 -7.17 -6.99 -23.43
N THR A 48 -5.95 -6.94 -22.89
CA THR A 48 -5.68 -7.33 -21.50
C THR A 48 -6.36 -6.35 -20.53
N ILE A 49 -6.95 -6.88 -19.45
CA ILE A 49 -7.40 -6.10 -18.30
C ILE A 49 -6.41 -6.31 -17.15
N LEU A 50 -6.02 -5.23 -16.48
CA LEU A 50 -5.15 -5.33 -15.30
C LEU A 50 -5.99 -5.45 -14.03
N GLU A 51 -5.77 -6.51 -13.26
CA GLU A 51 -6.38 -6.69 -11.94
C GLU A 51 -5.53 -6.05 -10.85
N LEU A 52 -6.09 -5.08 -10.12
CA LEU A 52 -5.46 -4.39 -9.01
C LEU A 52 -6.14 -4.80 -7.70
N ARG A 53 -5.37 -5.41 -6.79
CA ARG A 53 -5.87 -5.88 -5.49
C ARG A 53 -5.43 -5.03 -4.30
N PHE A 54 -4.24 -4.43 -4.37
CA PHE A 54 -3.60 -3.68 -3.27
C PHE A 54 -3.56 -4.45 -1.93
N ASP A 55 -3.36 -5.76 -2.01
CA ASP A 55 -3.36 -6.69 -0.87
C ASP A 55 -2.06 -6.68 -0.04
N LYS A 56 -1.04 -5.93 -0.49
CA LYS A 56 0.24 -5.74 0.19
C LYS A 56 0.38 -4.34 0.76
N PRO A 57 1.13 -4.14 1.86
CA PRO A 57 1.42 -2.82 2.39
C PRO A 57 2.05 -1.90 1.33
N ILE A 58 1.55 -0.67 1.24
CA ILE A 58 2.07 0.31 0.29
C ILE A 58 3.00 1.26 1.03
N VAL A 59 4.24 1.34 0.56
CA VAL A 59 5.31 2.20 1.10
C VAL A 59 5.72 3.24 0.07
N ASP A 60 6.39 4.32 0.46
CA ASP A 60 6.77 5.38 -0.50
C ASP A 60 7.67 4.89 -1.65
N ARG A 61 8.49 3.86 -1.40
CA ARG A 61 9.39 3.28 -2.39
C ARG A 61 9.59 1.78 -2.17
N SER A 62 9.56 1.01 -3.25
CA SER A 62 9.84 -0.43 -3.21
C SER A 62 11.22 -0.70 -2.58
N PRO A 63 11.32 -1.59 -1.59
CA PRO A 63 12.60 -1.97 -1.00
C PRO A 63 13.55 -2.55 -2.04
N THR A 64 14.85 -2.31 -1.89
CA THR A 64 15.86 -2.96 -2.75
C THR A 64 16.17 -4.38 -2.30
N ASN A 65 15.82 -4.75 -1.06
CA ASN A 65 16.07 -6.06 -0.51
C ASN A 65 14.90 -7.02 -0.84
N PRO A 66 15.15 -8.14 -1.56
CA PRO A 66 14.13 -9.13 -1.95
C PRO A 66 13.63 -10.02 -0.78
N PHE A 67 13.97 -9.68 0.45
CA PHE A 67 13.47 -10.32 1.67
C PHE A 67 12.81 -9.30 2.62
N ALA A 68 12.59 -8.06 2.17
CA ALA A 68 12.11 -6.98 3.03
C ALA A 68 10.70 -7.23 3.63
N GLY A 69 9.88 -8.07 2.99
CA GLY A 69 8.56 -8.46 3.46
C GLY A 69 8.43 -9.89 3.96
N PHE A 70 9.53 -10.63 4.09
CA PHE A 70 9.45 -12.02 4.53
C PHE A 70 9.24 -12.11 6.04
N ASN A 71 8.11 -12.70 6.45
CA ASN A 71 7.82 -12.96 7.85
C ASN A 71 8.35 -14.35 8.24
N TRP A 72 9.41 -14.39 9.05
CA TRP A 72 10.04 -15.64 9.46
C TRP A 72 9.18 -16.50 10.41
N GLN A 73 8.16 -15.92 11.03
CA GLN A 73 7.25 -16.62 11.94
C GLN A 73 6.05 -17.24 11.20
N SER A 74 5.45 -16.51 10.25
CA SER A 74 4.33 -17.05 9.44
C SER A 74 4.80 -17.78 8.19
N MET A 75 6.09 -17.69 7.82
CA MET A 75 6.64 -18.16 6.55
C MET A 75 5.94 -17.54 5.32
N GLU A 76 5.33 -16.36 5.48
CA GLU A 76 4.65 -15.64 4.41
C GLU A 76 5.53 -14.54 3.85
N ASN A 77 5.43 -14.32 2.55
CA ASN A 77 6.07 -13.20 1.89
C ASN A 77 5.06 -12.08 1.64
N ASN A 78 5.13 -11.02 2.44
CA ASN A 78 4.29 -9.83 2.29
C ASN A 78 5.15 -8.62 1.90
N GLU A 79 5.86 -8.75 0.77
CA GLU A 79 6.70 -7.67 0.24
C GLU A 79 5.90 -6.41 -0.03
N PRO A 80 6.25 -5.29 0.64
CA PRO A 80 5.52 -4.06 0.45
C PRO A 80 5.77 -3.53 -0.97
N THR A 81 4.73 -2.95 -1.57
CA THR A 81 4.80 -2.38 -2.91
C THR A 81 5.08 -0.88 -2.82
N GLY A 82 6.01 -0.38 -3.62
CA GLY A 82 6.31 1.05 -3.71
C GLY A 82 5.20 1.83 -4.40
N LEU A 83 4.76 2.92 -3.78
CA LEU A 83 3.87 3.92 -4.37
C LEU A 83 4.44 4.45 -5.70
N ASP A 84 5.75 4.65 -5.76
CA ASP A 84 6.42 5.13 -6.96
C ASP A 84 6.29 4.14 -8.13
N ASP A 85 6.33 2.85 -7.86
CA ASP A 85 6.11 1.83 -8.86
C ASP A 85 4.63 1.74 -9.24
N ILE A 86 3.70 1.74 -8.27
CA ILE A 86 2.25 1.75 -8.54
C ILE A 86 1.89 2.90 -9.49
N ILE A 87 2.31 4.13 -9.18
CA ILE A 87 2.05 5.30 -10.02
C ILE A 87 2.64 5.11 -11.41
N LYS A 88 3.91 4.70 -11.53
CA LYS A 88 4.55 4.46 -12.85
C LYS A 88 3.78 3.43 -13.65
N ASN A 89 3.27 2.38 -13.01
CA ASN A 89 2.61 1.27 -13.67
C ASN A 89 1.18 1.60 -14.10
N ILE A 90 0.45 2.45 -13.33
CA ILE A 90 -0.82 3.05 -13.77
C ILE A 90 -0.59 3.96 -14.98
N VAL A 91 0.43 4.84 -14.93
CA VAL A 91 0.80 5.71 -16.07
C VAL A 91 1.12 4.88 -17.31
N LYS A 92 1.94 3.84 -17.15
CA LYS A 92 2.32 2.90 -18.20
C LYS A 92 1.08 2.24 -18.82
N ALA A 93 0.19 1.70 -17.99
CA ALA A 93 -1.05 1.07 -18.42
C ALA A 93 -1.95 2.03 -19.21
N GLY A 94 -2.03 3.30 -18.81
CA GLY A 94 -2.83 4.32 -19.52
C GLY A 94 -2.39 4.53 -20.97
N HIS A 95 -1.11 4.34 -21.27
CA HIS A 95 -0.53 4.56 -22.60
C HIS A 95 -0.24 3.26 -23.38
N ASP A 96 -0.47 2.09 -22.79
CA ASP A 96 -0.26 0.80 -23.43
C ASP A 96 -1.50 0.40 -24.23
N GLU A 97 -1.43 0.42 -25.57
CA GLU A 97 -2.56 0.09 -26.46
C GLU A 97 -3.16 -1.30 -26.22
N LYS A 98 -2.40 -2.21 -25.61
CA LYS A 98 -2.85 -3.56 -25.30
C LYS A 98 -3.74 -3.66 -24.07
N ILE A 99 -3.65 -2.67 -23.18
CA ILE A 99 -4.46 -2.62 -21.97
C ILE A 99 -5.80 -1.96 -22.28
N ALA A 100 -6.88 -2.70 -22.12
CA ALA A 100 -8.24 -2.22 -22.37
C ALA A 100 -8.82 -1.42 -21.19
N GLY A 101 -8.45 -1.77 -19.97
CA GLY A 101 -8.98 -1.15 -18.75
C GLY A 101 -8.36 -1.72 -17.47
N LEU A 102 -8.81 -1.20 -16.34
CA LEU A 102 -8.45 -1.69 -15.00
C LEU A 102 -9.64 -2.34 -14.31
N PHE A 103 -9.37 -3.42 -13.60
CA PHE A 103 -10.30 -4.07 -12.69
C PHE A 103 -9.77 -3.96 -11.27
N LEU A 104 -10.43 -3.14 -10.45
CA LEU A 104 -10.07 -2.93 -9.04
C LEU A 104 -10.81 -3.97 -8.20
N ASN A 105 -10.15 -5.09 -7.91
CA ASN A 105 -10.68 -6.15 -7.05
C ASN A 105 -10.21 -5.90 -5.61
N LEU A 106 -10.94 -5.04 -4.89
CA LEU A 106 -10.49 -4.45 -3.64
C LEU A 106 -11.14 -5.11 -2.43
N SER A 107 -10.40 -5.14 -1.31
CA SER A 107 -10.98 -5.47 -0.01
C SER A 107 -10.51 -4.52 1.09
N ASP A 108 -9.26 -4.62 1.52
CA ASP A 108 -8.63 -3.62 2.39
C ASP A 108 -7.31 -3.13 1.78
N ILE A 109 -6.93 -1.89 2.08
CA ILE A 109 -5.71 -1.28 1.56
C ILE A 109 -4.86 -0.78 2.72
N ALA A 110 -3.70 -1.42 2.90
CA ALA A 110 -2.71 -1.06 3.90
C ALA A 110 -1.86 0.15 3.46
N ALA A 111 -2.51 1.32 3.37
CA ALA A 111 -1.90 2.59 2.99
C ALA A 111 -2.38 3.77 3.87
N GLN A 112 -1.61 4.86 3.84
CA GLN A 112 -1.94 6.13 4.51
C GLN A 112 -2.83 7.01 3.61
N PRO A 113 -3.63 7.95 4.16
CA PRO A 113 -4.54 8.79 3.37
C PRO A 113 -3.87 9.53 2.20
N ALA A 114 -2.69 10.10 2.41
CA ALA A 114 -1.96 10.79 1.33
C ALA A 114 -1.51 9.82 0.21
N THR A 115 -1.06 8.62 0.56
CA THR A 115 -0.71 7.56 -0.40
C THR A 115 -1.93 7.13 -1.23
N LEU A 116 -3.09 6.98 -0.58
CA LEU A 116 -4.34 6.65 -1.25
C LEU A 116 -4.76 7.77 -2.21
N GLU A 117 -4.62 9.03 -1.81
CA GLU A 117 -4.90 10.17 -2.67
C GLU A 117 -3.95 10.25 -3.88
N ASP A 118 -2.65 9.98 -3.70
CA ASP A 118 -1.70 9.88 -4.81
C ASP A 118 -2.13 8.79 -5.84
N ILE A 119 -2.56 7.61 -5.36
CA ILE A 119 -3.07 6.53 -6.22
C ILE A 119 -4.39 6.95 -6.89
N ARG A 120 -5.33 7.51 -6.13
CA ARG A 120 -6.63 7.98 -6.61
C ARG A 120 -6.48 8.98 -7.74
N ASN A 121 -5.59 9.97 -7.57
CA ASN A 121 -5.29 10.97 -8.58
C ASN A 121 -4.71 10.35 -9.86
N GLU A 122 -3.89 9.32 -9.75
CA GLU A 122 -3.34 8.64 -10.92
C GLU A 122 -4.37 7.76 -11.63
N LEU A 123 -5.28 7.11 -10.88
CA LEU A 123 -6.43 6.40 -11.47
C LEU A 123 -7.38 7.36 -12.19
N LEU A 124 -7.60 8.57 -11.67
CA LEU A 124 -8.39 9.60 -12.37
C LEU A 124 -7.74 9.98 -13.72
N LYS A 125 -6.42 10.21 -13.75
CA LYS A 125 -5.70 10.46 -15.01
C LYS A 125 -5.74 9.25 -15.96
N PHE A 126 -5.71 8.03 -15.44
CA PHE A 126 -5.90 6.84 -16.26
C PHE A 126 -7.25 6.88 -16.98
N LYS A 127 -8.33 7.27 -16.29
CA LYS A 127 -9.66 7.42 -16.93
C LYS A 127 -9.68 8.46 -18.05
N GLU A 128 -8.91 9.55 -17.93
CA GLU A 128 -8.79 10.57 -18.97
C GLU A 128 -8.19 10.03 -20.29
N THR A 129 -7.55 8.86 -20.26
CA THR A 129 -7.07 8.17 -21.48
C THR A 129 -8.20 7.50 -22.29
N GLY A 130 -9.43 7.51 -21.78
CA GLY A 130 -10.61 6.90 -22.41
C GLY A 130 -10.79 5.40 -22.10
N LYS A 131 -9.90 4.82 -21.30
CA LYS A 131 -9.99 3.43 -20.81
C LYS A 131 -10.86 3.35 -19.58
N PHE A 132 -11.55 2.23 -19.42
CA PHE A 132 -12.49 2.06 -18.31
C PHE A 132 -11.81 1.58 -17.04
N ILE A 133 -12.47 1.82 -15.91
CA ILE A 133 -12.14 1.23 -14.61
C ILE A 133 -13.42 0.62 -14.03
N ILE A 134 -13.41 -0.66 -13.71
CA ILE A 134 -14.48 -1.33 -12.95
C ILE A 134 -13.95 -1.70 -11.57
N ALA A 135 -14.72 -1.48 -10.52
CA ALA A 135 -14.39 -1.92 -9.16
C ALA A 135 -15.32 -3.03 -8.71
N TYR A 136 -14.77 -3.98 -7.94
CA TYR A 136 -15.47 -5.06 -7.29
C TYR A 136 -14.95 -5.24 -5.86
N GLY A 137 -15.82 -5.67 -4.95
CA GLY A 137 -15.41 -6.16 -3.64
C GLY A 137 -16.46 -7.03 -2.97
N GLU A 138 -16.01 -8.01 -2.19
CA GLU A 138 -16.86 -8.76 -1.27
C GLU A 138 -17.06 -8.01 0.05
N THR A 139 -16.00 -7.37 0.54
CA THR A 139 -16.03 -6.49 1.71
C THR A 139 -15.06 -5.37 1.45
N LEU A 140 -15.57 -4.15 1.35
CA LEU A 140 -14.80 -2.95 1.08
C LEU A 140 -14.55 -2.19 2.38
N SER A 141 -13.28 -2.09 2.79
CA SER A 141 -12.89 -1.16 3.84
C SER A 141 -13.11 0.29 3.40
N GLN A 142 -13.19 1.25 4.33
CA GLN A 142 -13.31 2.68 3.97
C GLN A 142 -12.24 3.15 2.98
N LYS A 143 -11.01 2.61 3.10
CA LYS A 143 -9.89 2.95 2.23
C LYS A 143 -10.06 2.33 0.84
N ALA A 144 -10.49 1.07 0.78
CA ALA A 144 -10.81 0.41 -0.47
C ALA A 144 -11.98 1.11 -1.18
N TYR A 145 -13.04 1.44 -0.45
CA TYR A 145 -14.18 2.19 -0.98
C TYR A 145 -13.76 3.57 -1.53
N TYR A 146 -12.90 4.29 -0.81
CA TYR A 146 -12.35 5.57 -1.29
C TYR A 146 -11.64 5.42 -2.64
N ILE A 147 -10.89 4.35 -2.89
CA ILE A 147 -10.29 4.07 -4.20
C ILE A 147 -11.33 3.59 -5.22
N ALA A 148 -12.25 2.72 -4.82
CA ALA A 148 -13.31 2.18 -5.66
C ALA A 148 -14.18 3.30 -6.28
N THR A 149 -14.43 4.39 -5.56
CA THR A 149 -15.21 5.53 -6.09
C THR A 149 -14.58 6.24 -7.29
N VAL A 150 -13.34 5.92 -7.69
CA VAL A 150 -12.79 6.37 -8.98
C VAL A 150 -13.40 5.62 -10.16
N ALA A 151 -13.81 4.36 -9.96
CA ALA A 151 -14.30 3.49 -11.01
C ALA A 151 -15.52 4.06 -11.74
N ASP A 152 -15.73 3.62 -12.98
CA ASP A 152 -16.93 3.93 -13.75
C ASP A 152 -18.15 3.23 -13.15
N GLN A 153 -17.96 2.01 -12.65
CA GLN A 153 -18.96 1.24 -11.92
C GLN A 153 -18.31 0.50 -10.75
N ILE A 154 -19.03 0.42 -9.64
CA ILE A 154 -18.67 -0.31 -8.43
C ILE A 154 -19.69 -1.41 -8.22
N PHE A 155 -19.24 -2.65 -8.28
CA PHE A 155 -20.03 -3.83 -7.95
C PHE A 155 -19.66 -4.32 -6.55
N LEU A 156 -20.66 -4.71 -5.78
CA LEU A 156 -20.46 -5.39 -4.51
C LEU A 156 -21.03 -6.80 -4.62
N GLN A 157 -20.42 -7.75 -3.92
CA GLN A 157 -21.04 -9.06 -3.74
C GLN A 157 -22.42 -8.90 -3.05
N PRO A 158 -23.47 -9.68 -3.42
CA PRO A 158 -24.83 -9.50 -2.89
C PRO A 158 -25.01 -9.52 -1.36
N GLU A 159 -24.26 -10.36 -0.67
CA GLU A 159 -24.12 -10.50 0.79
C GLU A 159 -22.88 -9.75 1.33
N GLY A 160 -22.31 -8.86 0.52
CA GLY A 160 -21.10 -8.12 0.82
C GLY A 160 -21.36 -6.89 1.67
N SER A 161 -20.28 -6.25 2.10
CA SER A 161 -20.35 -5.08 2.98
C SER A 161 -19.40 -3.94 2.64
N ILE A 162 -19.74 -2.73 3.12
CA ILE A 162 -18.90 -1.52 3.04
C ILE A 162 -18.71 -0.95 4.44
N ASP A 163 -17.47 -0.91 4.91
CA ASP A 163 -17.10 -0.29 6.18
C ASP A 163 -16.88 1.21 6.00
N PHE A 164 -17.97 1.98 5.99
CA PHE A 164 -17.96 3.44 5.81
C PHE A 164 -18.38 4.17 7.09
N LYS A 165 -17.42 4.72 7.84
CA LYS A 165 -17.61 5.13 9.25
C LYS A 165 -16.88 6.40 9.73
N GLY A 166 -16.20 7.12 8.84
CA GLY A 166 -15.43 8.32 9.21
C GLY A 166 -14.05 8.04 9.80
N LEU A 167 -13.48 9.03 10.48
CA LEU A 167 -12.15 8.95 11.09
C LEU A 167 -12.22 9.20 12.61
N MET A 168 -11.40 8.46 13.36
CA MET A 168 -11.23 8.67 14.79
C MET A 168 -9.75 8.73 15.18
N ALA A 169 -9.45 9.50 16.23
CA ALA A 169 -8.14 9.51 16.86
C ALA A 169 -8.28 9.15 18.34
N GLN A 170 -7.45 8.22 18.80
CA GLN A 170 -7.43 7.76 20.18
C GLN A 170 -6.01 7.88 20.73
N VAL A 171 -5.90 8.36 21.97
CA VAL A 171 -4.63 8.48 22.69
C VAL A 171 -4.79 7.85 24.06
N MET A 172 -3.90 6.93 24.40
CA MET A 172 -3.82 6.32 25.73
C MET A 172 -3.07 7.24 26.70
N PHE A 173 -3.49 7.25 27.96
CA PHE A 173 -2.86 8.03 29.03
C PHE A 173 -2.44 7.11 30.17
N TYR A 174 -1.21 7.31 30.65
CA TYR A 174 -0.53 6.42 31.58
C TYR A 174 -0.19 7.09 32.92
N LYS A 175 -0.48 8.39 33.11
CA LYS A 175 -0.12 9.11 34.34
C LYS A 175 -0.50 8.35 35.61
N ASN A 176 -1.77 7.96 35.76
CA ASN A 176 -2.23 7.28 36.97
C ASN A 176 -1.56 5.90 37.18
N LEU A 177 -1.13 5.23 36.12
CA LEU A 177 -0.34 4.00 36.23
C LEU A 177 1.05 4.33 36.79
N LEU A 178 1.71 5.33 36.22
CA LEU A 178 3.05 5.78 36.62
C LEU A 178 3.09 6.23 38.08
N ASP A 179 2.10 7.02 38.51
CA ASP A 179 1.94 7.44 39.90
C ASP A 179 1.84 6.22 40.85
N LYS A 180 1.10 5.17 40.45
CA LYS A 180 0.93 3.94 41.26
C LYS A 180 2.20 3.11 41.39
N VAL A 181 3.02 3.06 40.34
CA VAL A 181 4.27 2.29 40.34
C VAL A 181 5.47 3.11 40.83
N GLY A 182 5.23 4.34 41.31
CA GLY A 182 6.27 5.23 41.84
C GLY A 182 7.22 5.78 40.76
N VAL A 183 6.76 5.88 39.51
CA VAL A 183 7.55 6.44 38.39
C VAL A 183 7.11 7.88 38.13
N GLU A 184 8.06 8.82 38.16
CA GLU A 184 7.81 10.24 37.91
C GLU A 184 8.51 10.70 36.61
N PRO A 185 7.76 10.92 35.51
CA PRO A 185 8.33 11.41 34.26
C PRO A 185 8.82 12.87 34.38
N GLN A 186 10.10 13.10 34.07
CA GLN A 186 10.68 14.44 34.00
C GLN A 186 10.52 15.00 32.57
N VAL A 187 9.50 15.84 32.37
CA VAL A 187 9.13 16.35 31.04
C VAL A 187 9.70 17.74 30.80
N ILE A 188 10.54 17.89 29.79
CA ILE A 188 10.95 19.18 29.24
C ILE A 188 10.28 19.34 27.88
N ARG A 189 9.40 20.34 27.75
CA ARG A 189 8.72 20.64 26.49
C ARG A 189 8.61 22.14 26.26
N HIS A 190 8.60 22.53 24.99
CA HIS A 190 8.32 23.90 24.56
C HIS A 190 7.21 23.89 23.50
N GLY A 191 6.22 24.76 23.67
CA GLY A 191 5.09 24.90 22.74
C GLY A 191 3.79 24.24 23.23
N LYS A 192 2.68 24.99 23.10
CA LYS A 192 1.33 24.59 23.54
C LYS A 192 0.83 23.28 22.89
N PHE A 193 1.23 23.05 21.64
CA PHE A 193 0.78 21.94 20.80
C PHE A 193 1.78 20.75 20.78
N LYS A 194 2.88 20.82 21.56
CA LYS A 194 3.82 19.69 21.68
C LYS A 194 3.25 18.64 22.65
N SER A 195 2.30 17.85 22.14
CA SER A 195 1.42 17.00 22.93
C SER A 195 1.85 15.53 23.07
N ALA A 196 2.90 15.09 22.36
CA ALA A 196 3.39 13.70 22.39
C ALA A 196 3.76 13.21 23.81
N VAL A 197 4.08 14.13 24.73
CA VAL A 197 4.41 13.83 26.13
C VAL A 197 3.20 13.80 27.07
N GLU A 198 2.03 14.30 26.63
CA GLU A 198 0.81 14.34 27.46
C GLU A 198 0.39 12.98 28.02
N PRO A 199 0.49 11.84 27.28
CA PRO A 199 0.22 10.51 27.82
C PRO A 199 0.90 10.21 29.16
N PHE A 200 2.08 10.77 29.40
CA PHE A 200 2.88 10.50 30.59
C PHE A 200 2.61 11.48 31.74
N MET A 201 1.99 12.64 31.47
CA MET A 201 1.84 13.72 32.45
C MET A 201 0.40 14.16 32.70
N LEU A 202 -0.56 13.72 31.87
CA LEU A 202 -1.99 14.01 32.00
C LEU A 202 -2.81 12.70 32.02
N ASN A 203 -4.11 12.83 32.29
CA ASN A 203 -5.07 11.72 32.22
C ASN A 203 -6.03 11.82 31.03
N LYS A 204 -5.93 12.88 30.24
CA LYS A 204 -6.73 13.16 29.04
C LYS A 204 -6.01 14.18 28.17
N MET A 205 -6.40 14.28 26.91
CA MET A 205 -5.90 15.31 25.99
C MET A 205 -6.12 16.71 26.59
N SER A 206 -5.12 17.57 26.49
CA SER A 206 -5.32 19.01 26.71
C SER A 206 -6.27 19.58 25.65
N GLU A 207 -6.83 20.76 25.91
CA GLU A 207 -7.64 21.48 24.92
C GLU A 207 -6.86 21.74 23.62
N ALA A 208 -5.57 22.05 23.73
CA ALA A 208 -4.70 22.27 22.60
C ALA A 208 -4.52 21.00 21.75
N ASN A 209 -4.26 19.87 22.41
CA ASN A 209 -4.09 18.59 21.75
C ASN A 209 -5.42 18.12 21.12
N ARG A 210 -6.55 18.38 21.77
CA ARG A 210 -7.87 18.09 21.20
C ARG A 210 -8.15 18.90 19.95
N ASP A 211 -7.89 20.22 19.97
CA ASP A 211 -8.11 21.10 18.82
C ASP A 211 -7.21 20.73 17.64
N GLN A 212 -5.89 20.53 17.85
CA GLN A 212 -4.98 20.15 16.76
C GLN A 212 -5.35 18.79 16.15
N THR A 213 -5.71 17.82 16.98
CA THR A 213 -6.01 16.46 16.53
C THR A 213 -7.33 16.44 15.76
N ALA A 214 -8.36 17.12 16.28
CA ALA A 214 -9.65 17.26 15.61
C ALA A 214 -9.51 17.96 14.25
N ARG A 215 -8.73 19.05 14.17
CA ARG A 215 -8.44 19.73 12.89
C ARG A 215 -7.70 18.84 11.92
N PHE A 216 -6.71 18.10 12.40
CA PHE A 216 -5.90 17.21 11.56
C PHE A 216 -6.75 16.11 10.92
N ILE A 217 -7.46 15.32 11.73
CA ILE A 217 -8.30 14.23 11.18
C ILE A 217 -9.52 14.79 10.41
N GLY A 218 -10.08 15.92 10.84
CA GLY A 218 -11.18 16.58 10.16
C GLY A 218 -10.80 17.03 8.76
N THR A 219 -9.62 17.62 8.57
CA THR A 219 -9.13 18.03 7.24
C THR A 219 -8.95 16.83 6.30
N ILE A 220 -8.47 15.69 6.82
CA ILE A 220 -8.34 14.46 6.03
C ILE A 220 -9.73 13.96 5.62
N TRP A 221 -10.67 13.89 6.57
CA TRP A 221 -12.03 13.44 6.29
C TRP A 221 -12.75 14.35 5.30
N ASP A 222 -12.68 15.67 5.49
CA ASP A 222 -13.30 16.66 4.62
C ASP A 222 -12.82 16.51 3.17
N ASN A 223 -11.53 16.25 2.98
CA ASN A 223 -10.98 15.99 1.65
C ASN A 223 -11.50 14.65 1.07
N MET A 224 -11.41 13.56 1.84
CA MET A 224 -11.87 12.24 1.39
C MET A 224 -13.36 12.24 1.04
N ILE A 225 -14.20 12.79 1.92
CA ILE A 225 -15.64 12.77 1.74
C ILE A 225 -16.09 13.65 0.59
N LYS A 226 -15.43 14.81 0.38
CA LYS A 226 -15.67 15.64 -0.80
C LYS A 226 -15.40 14.86 -2.08
N GLN A 227 -14.27 14.17 -2.16
CA GLN A 227 -13.91 13.42 -3.36
C GLN A 227 -14.85 12.24 -3.62
N MET A 228 -15.29 11.52 -2.58
CA MET A 228 -16.30 10.45 -2.73
C MET A 228 -17.67 11.00 -3.10
N ALA A 229 -18.09 12.11 -2.49
CA ALA A 229 -19.32 12.83 -2.79
C ALA A 229 -19.37 13.25 -4.26
N ASP A 230 -18.30 13.89 -4.75
CA ASP A 230 -18.16 14.30 -6.15
C ASP A 230 -18.23 13.08 -7.10
N SER A 231 -17.49 12.01 -6.79
CA SER A 231 -17.51 10.77 -7.59
C SER A 231 -18.88 10.08 -7.66
N ARG A 232 -19.62 10.06 -6.55
CA ARG A 232 -20.93 9.37 -6.46
C ARG A 232 -22.11 10.30 -6.76
N SER A 233 -21.86 11.59 -7.00
CA SER A 233 -22.91 12.61 -7.13
C SER A 233 -23.87 12.66 -5.92
N ILE A 234 -23.32 12.52 -4.72
CA ILE A 234 -24.06 12.58 -3.45
C ILE A 234 -23.62 13.83 -2.69
N GLU A 235 -24.57 14.64 -2.22
CA GLU A 235 -24.27 15.83 -1.42
C GLU A 235 -23.47 15.50 -0.15
N ILE A 236 -22.45 16.31 0.17
CA ILE A 236 -21.55 16.09 1.32
C ILE A 236 -22.30 15.86 2.64
N PRO A 237 -23.36 16.63 3.00
CA PRO A 237 -24.13 16.38 4.22
C PRO A 237 -24.80 14.99 4.24
N ARG A 238 -25.28 14.52 3.08
CA ARG A 238 -25.88 13.19 2.95
C ARG A 238 -24.82 12.10 3.07
N MET A 239 -23.66 12.29 2.45
CA MET A 239 -22.54 11.36 2.56
C MET A 239 -22.06 11.23 4.01
N ASN A 240 -21.97 12.34 4.77
CA ASN A 240 -21.65 12.29 6.20
C ASN A 240 -22.71 11.53 6.99
N GLN A 241 -24.00 11.77 6.72
CA GLN A 241 -25.08 11.05 7.39
C GLN A 241 -25.00 9.54 7.15
N LEU A 242 -24.61 9.10 5.95
CA LEU A 242 -24.43 7.68 5.65
C LEU A 242 -23.29 7.08 6.50
N ALA A 243 -22.16 7.79 6.64
CA ALA A 243 -21.06 7.37 7.50
C ALA A 243 -21.44 7.33 8.99
N ASP A 244 -22.14 8.36 9.49
CA ASP A 244 -22.51 8.48 10.91
C ASP A 244 -23.55 7.43 11.34
N SER A 245 -24.42 7.01 10.42
CA SER A 245 -25.53 6.10 10.71
C SER A 245 -25.21 4.63 10.45
N LEU A 246 -24.13 4.33 9.72
CA LEU A 246 -23.74 2.98 9.28
C LEU A 246 -24.84 2.23 8.50
N VAL A 247 -25.86 2.94 8.00
CA VAL A 247 -27.04 2.32 7.36
C VAL A 247 -26.69 1.61 6.05
N ALA A 248 -25.61 2.04 5.39
CA ALA A 248 -25.19 1.54 4.08
C ALA A 248 -24.10 0.46 4.17
N GLU A 249 -24.02 -0.25 5.31
CA GLU A 249 -23.05 -1.33 5.51
C GLU A 249 -23.36 -2.55 4.63
N GLU A 250 -24.63 -2.91 4.44
CA GLU A 250 -25.05 -4.07 3.65
C GLU A 250 -25.20 -3.74 2.16
N GLY A 251 -24.98 -4.71 1.26
CA GLY A 251 -25.03 -4.50 -0.18
C GLY A 251 -26.33 -3.86 -0.70
N ASN A 252 -27.50 -4.34 -0.26
CA ASN A 252 -28.78 -3.76 -0.70
C ASN A 252 -28.96 -2.31 -0.23
N THR A 253 -28.54 -1.98 0.99
CA THR A 253 -28.67 -0.62 1.51
C THR A 253 -27.61 0.31 0.90
N ALA A 254 -26.41 -0.18 0.62
CA ALA A 254 -25.37 0.52 -0.12
C ALA A 254 -25.82 0.88 -1.55
N LEU A 255 -26.46 -0.06 -2.25
CA LEU A 255 -27.03 0.16 -3.58
C LEU A 255 -28.14 1.20 -3.53
N ASN A 256 -29.10 1.06 -2.61
CA ASN A 256 -30.20 2.01 -2.44
C ASN A 256 -29.72 3.41 -2.01
N ALA A 257 -28.58 3.50 -1.31
CA ALA A 257 -27.95 4.75 -0.91
C ALA A 257 -27.11 5.39 -2.04
N GLY A 258 -26.94 4.71 -3.18
CA GLY A 258 -26.11 5.17 -4.30
C GLY A 258 -24.61 5.06 -4.06
N LEU A 259 -24.17 4.31 -3.05
CA LEU A 259 -22.74 4.11 -2.77
C LEU A 259 -22.08 3.17 -3.78
N ILE A 260 -22.86 2.28 -4.39
CA ILE A 260 -22.43 1.32 -5.43
C ILE A 260 -23.41 1.32 -6.60
N ASP A 261 -23.05 0.66 -7.69
CA ASP A 261 -23.82 0.66 -8.94
C ASP A 261 -24.54 -0.66 -9.20
N GLY A 262 -24.11 -1.76 -8.56
CA GLY A 262 -24.77 -3.05 -8.69
C GLY A 262 -24.34 -4.07 -7.64
N LEU A 263 -25.17 -5.10 -7.50
CA LEU A 263 -24.85 -6.31 -6.75
C LEU A 263 -24.61 -7.43 -7.76
N SER A 264 -23.40 -8.00 -7.74
CA SER A 264 -22.98 -9.01 -8.71
C SER A 264 -22.01 -9.99 -8.09
N TYR A 265 -22.05 -11.24 -8.54
CA TYR A 265 -21.01 -12.22 -8.23
C TYR A 265 -19.75 -11.95 -9.06
N TYR A 266 -18.61 -12.46 -8.59
CA TYR A 266 -17.33 -12.22 -9.25
C TYR A 266 -17.31 -12.67 -10.71
N ASP A 267 -17.87 -13.83 -10.99
CA ASP A 267 -18.02 -14.40 -12.34
C ASP A 267 -18.91 -13.55 -13.24
N GLU A 268 -20.01 -13.01 -12.72
CA GLU A 268 -20.87 -12.07 -13.46
C GLU A 268 -20.10 -10.80 -13.85
N VAL A 269 -19.27 -10.26 -12.95
CA VAL A 269 -18.42 -9.10 -13.26
C VAL A 269 -17.38 -9.45 -14.32
N LEU A 270 -16.78 -10.65 -14.29
CA LEU A 270 -15.86 -11.07 -15.35
C LEU A 270 -16.54 -11.18 -16.72
N ASP A 271 -17.79 -11.64 -16.77
CA ASP A 271 -18.57 -11.72 -18.01
C ASP A 271 -18.97 -10.32 -18.52
N ASP A 272 -19.28 -9.38 -17.63
CA ASP A 272 -19.47 -7.97 -17.97
C ASP A 272 -18.19 -7.37 -18.57
N LEU A 273 -17.02 -7.67 -17.98
CA LEU A 273 -15.73 -7.23 -18.50
C LEU A 273 -15.46 -7.78 -19.91
N LYS A 274 -15.71 -9.07 -20.18
CA LYS A 274 -15.59 -9.67 -21.52
C LYS A 274 -16.47 -8.94 -22.53
N THR A 275 -17.72 -8.69 -22.16
CA THR A 275 -18.68 -7.96 -23.00
C THR A 275 -18.17 -6.56 -23.34
N LYS A 276 -17.59 -5.85 -22.36
CA LYS A 276 -17.07 -4.49 -22.51
C LYS A 276 -15.89 -4.38 -23.48
N ILE A 277 -15.06 -5.43 -23.57
CA ILE A 277 -13.92 -5.49 -24.51
C ILE A 277 -14.24 -6.23 -25.82
N GLY A 278 -15.50 -6.67 -25.99
CA GLY A 278 -15.95 -7.39 -27.18
C GLY A 278 -15.22 -8.74 -27.36
N VAL A 279 -15.09 -9.50 -26.29
CA VAL A 279 -14.64 -10.90 -26.27
C VAL A 279 -15.88 -11.78 -26.13
N MET A 280 -15.97 -12.86 -26.92
CA MET A 280 -17.13 -13.77 -26.90
C MET A 280 -17.22 -14.50 -25.55
N SER A 281 -18.42 -14.93 -25.14
CA SER A 281 -18.65 -15.57 -23.83
C SER A 281 -17.76 -16.79 -23.56
N ASP A 282 -17.47 -17.55 -24.62
CA ASP A 282 -16.73 -18.81 -24.58
C ASP A 282 -15.21 -18.61 -24.61
N ASP A 283 -14.75 -17.40 -24.94
CA ASP A 283 -13.33 -17.05 -24.95
C ASP A 283 -12.87 -16.64 -23.54
N SER A 284 -11.63 -16.98 -23.21
CA SER A 284 -11.02 -16.63 -21.92
C SER A 284 -10.73 -15.13 -21.84
N LEU A 285 -11.15 -14.49 -20.74
CA LEU A 285 -10.72 -13.13 -20.42
C LEU A 285 -9.23 -13.12 -20.08
N THR A 286 -8.43 -12.31 -20.78
CA THR A 286 -7.04 -12.09 -20.40
C THR A 286 -6.96 -11.10 -19.25
N LEU A 287 -6.99 -11.63 -18.03
CA LEU A 287 -6.78 -10.88 -16.80
C LEU A 287 -5.32 -11.04 -16.35
N LEU A 288 -4.60 -9.92 -16.22
CA LEU A 288 -3.20 -9.90 -15.79
C LEU A 288 -3.10 -9.21 -14.43
N SER A 289 -2.41 -9.83 -13.47
CA SER A 289 -2.10 -9.19 -12.18
C SER A 289 -1.29 -7.91 -12.42
N PHE A 290 -1.64 -6.86 -11.67
CA PHE A 290 -0.93 -5.60 -11.69
C PHE A 290 0.56 -5.77 -11.31
N GLU A 291 0.87 -6.70 -10.42
CA GLU A 291 2.22 -7.04 -9.97
C GLU A 291 3.05 -7.67 -11.11
N ASP A 292 2.45 -8.56 -11.90
CA ASP A 292 3.13 -9.16 -13.06
C ASP A 292 3.34 -8.15 -14.18
N TYR A 293 2.45 -7.15 -14.30
CA TYR A 293 2.58 -6.08 -15.28
C TYR A 293 3.79 -5.16 -15.01
N PHE A 294 4.33 -5.12 -13.78
CA PHE A 294 5.61 -4.41 -13.52
C PHE A 294 6.75 -4.92 -14.39
N MET A 295 6.73 -6.22 -14.75
CA MET A 295 7.77 -6.88 -15.54
C MET A 295 7.52 -6.79 -17.05
N ALA A 296 6.35 -6.31 -17.48
CA ALA A 296 6.07 -6.09 -18.89
C ALA A 296 6.90 -4.93 -19.46
N ASN A 297 7.17 -4.97 -20.76
CA ASN A 297 7.83 -3.87 -21.45
C ASN A 297 7.04 -2.57 -21.30
N ASP A 298 7.74 -1.47 -21.05
CA ASP A 298 7.16 -0.13 -20.96
C ASP A 298 7.11 0.52 -22.35
N PRO A 299 5.93 0.67 -22.97
CA PRO A 299 5.80 1.24 -24.31
C PRO A 299 6.14 2.73 -24.35
N VAL A 300 6.13 3.41 -23.20
CA VAL A 300 6.41 4.86 -23.06
C VAL A 300 7.89 5.13 -22.79
N LYS A 301 8.66 4.10 -22.40
CA LYS A 301 10.07 4.24 -22.03
C LYS A 301 10.96 4.55 -23.23
N LYS A 302 11.04 5.84 -23.57
CA LYS A 302 12.06 6.34 -24.50
C LYS A 302 13.44 6.11 -23.88
N LYS A 303 14.33 5.41 -24.60
CA LYS A 303 15.77 5.34 -24.31
C LYS A 303 16.41 6.71 -24.52
N SER A 304 16.13 7.66 -23.64
CA SER A 304 16.76 8.97 -23.62
C SER A 304 17.86 8.97 -22.58
N ILE A 305 19.11 9.00 -23.01
CA ILE A 305 20.22 9.39 -22.13
C ILE A 305 20.05 10.89 -21.89
N ARG A 306 19.25 11.27 -20.88
CA ARG A 306 19.16 12.67 -20.47
C ARG A 306 20.48 13.03 -19.78
N SER A 307 21.20 14.00 -20.35
CA SER A 307 22.41 14.59 -19.77
C SER A 307 22.13 15.35 -18.47
N LYS A 308 20.87 15.69 -18.21
CA LYS A 308 20.39 16.37 -17.00
C LYS A 308 19.32 15.54 -16.30
N LYS A 309 19.36 15.48 -14.97
CA LYS A 309 18.49 14.66 -14.13
C LYS A 309 17.97 15.45 -12.92
N ILE A 310 16.85 15.01 -12.36
CA ILE A 310 16.35 15.43 -11.06
C ILE A 310 16.60 14.26 -10.11
N ALA A 311 17.28 14.51 -8.99
CA ALA A 311 17.50 13.50 -7.97
C ALA A 311 16.31 13.47 -7.02
N VAL A 312 15.74 12.29 -6.77
CA VAL A 312 14.69 12.08 -5.76
C VAL A 312 15.32 11.34 -4.58
N ILE A 313 15.31 11.97 -3.41
CA ILE A 313 15.85 11.43 -2.16
C ILE A 313 14.68 11.15 -1.24
N TYR A 314 14.57 9.92 -0.76
CA TYR A 314 13.49 9.49 0.13
C TYR A 314 13.98 9.58 1.58
N ALA A 315 13.23 10.30 2.41
CA ALA A 315 13.43 10.43 3.84
C ALA A 315 12.15 9.93 4.52
N VAL A 316 12.14 8.64 4.87
CA VAL A 316 10.96 7.92 5.38
C VAL A 316 11.27 7.36 6.77
N GLY A 317 10.39 7.62 7.73
CA GLY A 317 10.50 7.13 9.11
C GLY A 317 10.97 8.17 10.12
N GLU A 318 11.25 7.72 11.33
CA GLU A 318 11.82 8.55 12.40
C GLU A 318 13.25 8.99 12.06
N ILE A 319 13.65 10.16 12.55
CA ILE A 319 14.99 10.69 12.33
C ILE A 319 15.91 10.26 13.47
N GLU A 320 16.98 9.54 13.10
CA GLU A 320 17.99 9.04 14.02
C GLU A 320 19.40 9.51 13.65
N SER A 321 20.31 9.42 14.62
CA SER A 321 21.73 9.63 14.40
C SER A 321 22.35 8.40 13.71
N GLY A 322 23.31 8.61 12.81
CA GLY A 322 23.96 7.52 12.07
C GLY A 322 23.33 7.22 10.71
N ASP A 323 23.48 5.98 10.26
CA ASP A 323 23.10 5.57 8.90
C ASP A 323 21.61 5.24 8.73
N GLY A 324 20.92 4.81 9.80
CA GLY A 324 19.54 4.32 9.74
C GLY A 324 19.38 3.13 8.79
N ASP A 325 18.16 2.86 8.37
CA ASP A 325 17.82 1.77 7.44
C ASP A 325 16.66 2.15 6.49
N ASP A 326 16.09 1.22 5.74
CA ASP A 326 15.00 1.53 4.78
C ASP A 326 13.70 2.03 5.45
N LYS A 327 13.59 1.95 6.78
CA LYS A 327 12.44 2.38 7.59
C LYS A 327 12.77 3.54 8.54
N THR A 328 14.03 3.97 8.63
CA THR A 328 14.47 5.09 9.47
C THR A 328 15.35 6.09 8.72
N ILE A 329 15.18 7.36 9.04
CA ILE A 329 15.98 8.45 8.47
C ILE A 329 17.29 8.57 9.26
N GLY A 330 18.34 7.92 8.77
CA GLY A 330 19.70 8.14 9.24
C GLY A 330 20.26 9.49 8.75
N SER A 331 20.59 10.36 9.70
CA SER A 331 21.17 11.68 9.42
C SER A 331 22.42 11.63 8.53
N ASP A 332 23.34 10.68 8.74
CA ASP A 332 24.58 10.57 7.96
C ASP A 332 24.29 10.10 6.53
N ARG A 333 23.45 9.07 6.38
CA ARG A 333 23.06 8.51 5.07
C ARG A 333 22.32 9.52 4.20
N ILE A 334 21.35 10.25 4.77
CA ILE A 334 20.60 11.27 4.02
C ILE A 334 21.49 12.47 3.68
N ALA A 335 22.33 12.94 4.62
CA ALA A 335 23.28 14.02 4.33
C ALA A 335 24.27 13.62 3.22
N ALA A 336 24.75 12.39 3.23
CA ALA A 336 25.61 11.84 2.18
C ALA A 336 24.89 11.76 0.82
N ALA A 337 23.62 11.32 0.79
CA ALA A 337 22.81 11.28 -0.42
C ALA A 337 22.59 12.69 -1.03
N ILE A 338 22.26 13.67 -0.19
CA ILE A 338 22.12 15.08 -0.61
C ILE A 338 23.45 15.61 -1.12
N ARG A 339 24.56 15.35 -0.40
CA ARG A 339 25.90 15.76 -0.83
C ARG A 339 26.27 15.13 -2.17
N LYS A 340 25.99 13.84 -2.38
CA LYS A 340 26.22 13.14 -3.65
C LYS A 340 25.45 13.79 -4.79
N ALA A 341 24.16 14.06 -4.59
CA ALA A 341 23.33 14.73 -5.59
C ALA A 341 23.81 16.16 -5.87
N ARG A 342 24.26 16.91 -4.85
CA ARG A 342 24.81 18.27 -4.99
C ARG A 342 26.11 18.31 -5.79
N LEU A 343 26.93 17.26 -5.70
CA LEU A 343 28.24 17.17 -6.39
C LEU A 343 28.15 16.58 -7.80
N ASP A 344 27.01 16.05 -8.21
CA ASP A 344 26.78 15.51 -9.56
C ASP A 344 26.36 16.64 -10.53
N ASP A 345 27.20 16.92 -11.53
CA ASP A 345 27.01 17.97 -12.54
C ASP A 345 25.81 17.74 -13.47
N LYS A 346 25.31 16.50 -13.51
CA LYS A 346 24.09 16.13 -14.25
C LYS A 346 22.84 16.41 -13.43
N VAL A 347 22.91 16.51 -12.10
CA VAL A 347 21.76 16.81 -11.26
C VAL A 347 21.45 18.30 -11.31
N ARG A 348 20.22 18.65 -11.70
CA ARG A 348 19.76 20.05 -11.81
C ARG A 348 18.79 20.47 -10.73
N ALA A 349 18.18 19.51 -10.06
CA ALA A 349 17.31 19.73 -8.92
C ALA A 349 17.31 18.50 -8.01
N ILE A 350 17.02 18.72 -6.73
CA ILE A 350 16.80 17.68 -5.73
C ILE A 350 15.34 17.80 -5.26
N VAL A 351 14.63 16.69 -5.28
CA VAL A 351 13.33 16.52 -4.61
C VAL A 351 13.58 15.65 -3.38
N LEU A 352 13.27 16.19 -2.20
CA LEU A 352 13.28 15.43 -0.96
C LEU A 352 11.85 14.96 -0.67
N ARG A 353 11.57 13.67 -0.87
CA ARG A 353 10.29 13.04 -0.50
C ARG A 353 10.34 12.70 0.98
N VAL A 354 9.55 13.40 1.78
CA VAL A 354 9.52 13.27 3.24
C VAL A 354 8.23 12.58 3.69
N ASN A 355 8.37 11.52 4.48
CA ASN A 355 7.29 10.89 5.23
C ASN A 355 7.83 10.55 6.63
N SER A 356 7.74 11.51 7.55
CA SER A 356 8.40 11.47 8.86
C SER A 356 7.49 12.11 9.92
N PRO A 357 7.33 11.49 11.11
CA PRO A 357 6.45 11.97 12.18
C PRO A 357 6.94 13.19 12.96
#